data_AF-A0A820K9F0-F1
#
_entry.id   AF-A0A820K9F0-F1
#
_cell.length_a   1.000
_cell.length_b   1.000
_cell.length_c   1.000
_cell.angle_alpha   90.00
_cell.angle_beta   90.00
_cell.angle_gamma   90.00
#
_symmetry.space_group_name_H-M   'P 1'
#
loop_
_entity.id
_entity.type
_entity.pdbx_description
1 polymer ?
#
loop_
_entity_poly.entity_id
_entity_poly.type
_entity_poly.pdbx_seq_one_letter_code
_entity_poly.pdbx_strand_id
1 'polypeptide(L)'
;TRFAFEILQILPGTEGSRIFSSKFIDDQYTPGIFNVYQLRTMDSSNPASMLWKPVVYQSEDRTIEQNTLMQVYEIDNNFTLDKENDQGIFFALLSKPTVSAFNISLGQANDGRQKKFNFSLSI
;
A
#
# COMPACT_ATOMS: atom_id res chain seq x y z
N THR A 1 -12.13 11.90 11.53
CA THR A 1 -10.67 11.78 11.54
C THR A 1 -10.32 10.50 10.82
N ARG A 2 -9.56 10.58 9.70
CA ARG A 2 -9.15 9.41 8.93
C ARG A 2 -7.84 8.85 9.45
N PHE A 3 -7.68 7.54 9.39
CA PHE A 3 -6.39 6.90 9.59
C PHE A 3 -5.70 6.74 8.24
N ALA A 4 -4.38 6.84 8.25
CA ALA A 4 -3.55 6.58 7.09
C ALA A 4 -2.27 5.88 7.55
N PHE A 5 -1.69 5.11 6.63
CA PHE A 5 -0.38 4.51 6.77
C PHE A 5 0.56 5.18 5.78
N GLU A 6 1.74 5.54 6.26
CA GLU A 6 2.90 5.73 5.41
C GLU A 6 3.64 4.39 5.32
N ILE A 7 3.91 3.96 4.10
CA ILE A 7 4.62 2.73 3.82
C ILE A 7 5.97 3.11 3.23
N LEU A 8 7.03 2.69 3.91
CA LEU A 8 8.40 2.81 3.44
C LEU A 8 8.87 1.48 2.86
N GLN A 9 9.48 1.54 1.68
CA GLN A 9 10.12 0.42 1.01
C GLN A 9 11.60 0.76 0.83
N ILE A 10 12.47 -0.17 1.23
CA ILE A 10 13.92 -0.02 1.11
C ILE A 10 14.41 -1.12 0.18
N LEU A 11 15.06 -0.71 -0.91
CA LEU A 11 15.53 -1.60 -1.96
C LEU A 11 17.04 -1.52 -2.12
N PRO A 12 17.72 -2.66 -2.41
CA PRO A 12 19.09 -2.60 -2.88
C PRO A 12 19.15 -1.93 -4.25
N GLY A 13 20.15 -1.07 -4.47
CA GLY A 13 20.40 -0.44 -5.76
C GLY A 13 19.68 0.90 -5.95
N THR A 14 19.71 1.39 -7.18
CA THR A 14 19.19 2.74 -7.55
C THR A 14 17.80 2.70 -8.18
N GLU A 15 17.21 1.52 -8.31
CA GLU A 15 15.91 1.35 -8.93
C GLU A 15 14.81 1.40 -7.87
N GLY A 16 13.81 2.27 -8.09
CA GLY A 16 12.67 2.38 -7.22
C GLY A 16 11.57 1.35 -7.52
N SER A 17 10.35 1.71 -7.14
CA SER A 17 9.15 0.90 -7.37
C SER A 17 8.06 1.70 -8.07
N ARG A 18 7.06 0.97 -8.55
CA ARG A 18 5.84 1.54 -9.10
C ARG A 18 4.61 0.82 -8.60
N ILE A 19 3.55 1.59 -8.36
CA ILE A 19 2.22 1.08 -8.02
C ILE A 19 1.38 1.03 -9.29
N PHE A 20 0.76 -0.12 -9.52
CA PHE A 20 -0.19 -0.37 -10.61
C PHE A 20 -1.55 -0.69 -10.00
N SER A 21 -2.63 -0.29 -10.67
CA SER A 21 -3.98 -0.76 -10.35
C SER A 21 -4.53 -1.57 -11.51
N SER A 22 -4.93 -2.81 -11.26
CA SER A 22 -5.61 -3.65 -12.24
C SER A 22 -7.05 -3.92 -11.83
N LYS A 23 -7.93 -4.03 -12.83
CA LYS A 23 -9.33 -4.44 -12.69
C LYS A 23 -9.47 -5.88 -13.17
N PHE A 24 -9.98 -6.73 -12.31
CA PHE A 24 -10.35 -8.11 -12.64
C PHE A 24 -11.87 -8.22 -12.68
N ILE A 25 -12.36 -8.96 -13.68
CA ILE A 25 -13.76 -9.38 -13.78
C ILE A 25 -13.74 -10.87 -13.41
N ASP A 26 -14.42 -11.24 -12.32
CA ASP A 26 -14.70 -12.63 -12.01
C ASP A 26 -16.02 -13.01 -12.71
N ASP A 27 -15.98 -14.03 -13.57
CA ASP A 27 -16.99 -14.29 -14.59
C ASP A 27 -17.82 -15.56 -14.39
N GLN A 28 -17.61 -16.34 -13.31
CA GLN A 28 -18.30 -17.64 -13.22
C GLN A 28 -19.51 -17.69 -12.29
N TYR A 29 -19.53 -17.02 -11.13
CA TYR A 29 -20.68 -17.15 -10.21
C TYR A 29 -21.06 -15.90 -9.40
N THR A 30 -20.32 -14.79 -9.51
CA THR A 30 -20.73 -13.51 -8.90
C THR A 30 -20.11 -12.34 -9.65
N PRO A 31 -20.87 -11.59 -10.48
CA PRO A 31 -20.31 -10.47 -11.23
C PRO A 31 -19.88 -9.36 -10.26
N GLY A 32 -18.57 -9.24 -10.03
CA GLY A 32 -17.96 -8.17 -9.25
C GLY A 32 -16.70 -7.67 -9.96
N ILE A 33 -16.59 -6.35 -10.16
CA ILE A 33 -15.33 -5.73 -10.58
C ILE A 33 -14.46 -5.63 -9.34
N PHE A 34 -13.36 -6.37 -9.29
CA PHE A 34 -12.39 -6.29 -8.22
C PHE A 34 -11.17 -5.49 -8.69
N ASN A 35 -10.84 -4.42 -7.98
CA ASN A 35 -9.58 -3.72 -8.15
C ASN A 35 -8.51 -4.42 -7.29
N VAL A 36 -7.28 -4.50 -7.80
CA VAL A 36 -6.10 -4.93 -7.04
C VAL A 36 -4.99 -3.91 -7.30
N TYR A 37 -4.31 -3.53 -6.24
CA TYR A 37 -3.09 -2.76 -6.33
C TYR A 37 -1.88 -3.69 -6.31
N GLN A 38 -0.89 -3.38 -7.13
CA GLN A 38 0.40 -4.06 -7.18
C GLN A 38 1.52 -3.03 -7.03
N LEU A 39 2.29 -3.13 -5.96
CA LEU A 39 3.62 -2.52 -5.86
C LEU A 39 4.61 -3.48 -6.51
N ARG A 40 5.42 -3.00 -7.45
CA ARG A 40 6.47 -3.79 -8.11
C ARG A 40 7.78 -3.02 -8.10
N THR A 41 8.88 -3.71 -7.79
CA THR A 41 10.23 -3.18 -8.00
C THR A 41 10.49 -3.00 -9.49
N MET A 42 11.21 -1.94 -9.87
CA MET A 42 11.59 -1.72 -11.26
C MET A 42 12.73 -2.64 -11.72
N ASP A 43 13.48 -3.22 -10.77
CA ASP A 43 14.55 -4.16 -11.05
C ASP A 43 14.02 -5.44 -11.72
N SER A 44 14.41 -5.59 -12.98
CA SER A 44 14.06 -6.73 -13.82
C SER A 44 14.78 -8.04 -13.43
N SER A 45 15.91 -7.94 -12.73
CA SER A 45 16.75 -9.09 -12.37
C SER A 45 16.22 -9.84 -11.14
N ASN A 46 15.63 -9.13 -10.19
CA ASN A 46 15.01 -9.72 -9.00
C ASN A 46 13.69 -9.00 -8.67
N PRO A 47 12.62 -9.27 -9.44
CA PRO A 47 11.36 -8.58 -9.27
C PRO A 47 10.67 -9.02 -7.97
N ALA A 48 10.51 -8.08 -7.04
CA ALA A 48 9.65 -8.24 -5.87
C ALA A 48 8.31 -7.53 -6.10
N SER A 49 7.23 -8.11 -5.58
CA SER A 49 5.92 -7.46 -5.66
C SER A 49 5.08 -7.69 -4.42
N MET A 50 4.27 -6.68 -4.08
CA MET A 50 3.24 -6.74 -3.05
C MET A 50 1.90 -6.45 -3.69
N LEU A 51 0.89 -7.25 -3.35
CA LEU A 51 -0.47 -7.13 -3.85
C LEU A 51 -1.41 -6.85 -2.69
N TRP A 52 -2.40 -5.98 -2.91
CA TRP A 52 -3.47 -5.77 -1.92
C TRP A 52 -4.77 -5.37 -2.59
N LYS A 53 -5.88 -5.66 -1.89
CA LYS A 53 -7.21 -5.19 -2.30
C LYS A 53 -7.44 -3.78 -1.74
N PRO A 54 -8.10 -2.87 -2.47
CA PRO A 54 -8.38 -1.53 -2.00
C PRO A 54 -9.61 -1.46 -1.09
N VAL A 55 -9.68 -2.37 -0.12
CA VAL A 55 -10.82 -2.54 0.76
C VAL A 55 -10.33 -2.56 2.19
N VAL A 56 -11.04 -1.83 3.04
CA VAL A 56 -10.79 -1.77 4.48
C VAL A 56 -12.08 -2.15 5.18
N TYR A 57 -11.98 -3.03 6.17
CA TYR A 57 -13.12 -3.44 6.99
C TYR A 57 -13.17 -2.63 8.28
N GLN A 58 -14.37 -2.19 8.62
CA GLN A 58 -14.64 -1.38 9.81
C GLN A 58 -15.00 -2.24 11.04
N SER A 59 -15.17 -3.53 10.82
CA SER A 59 -15.50 -4.54 11.84
C SER A 59 -14.60 -5.77 11.68
N GLU A 60 -14.52 -6.54 12.75
CA GLU A 60 -13.83 -7.84 12.75
C GLU A 60 -14.56 -8.90 11.90
N ASP A 61 -15.88 -8.76 11.75
CA ASP A 61 -16.72 -9.67 10.95
C ASP A 61 -16.43 -9.57 9.44
N ARG A 62 -15.75 -8.50 9.00
CA ARG A 62 -15.28 -8.29 7.62
C ARG A 62 -16.37 -8.47 6.54
N THR A 63 -17.58 -8.00 6.84
CA THR A 63 -18.70 -8.10 5.89
C THR A 63 -18.60 -7.08 4.75
N ILE A 64 -19.29 -7.33 3.64
CA ILE A 64 -19.29 -6.42 2.48
C ILE A 64 -19.94 -5.08 2.84
N GLU A 65 -20.98 -5.10 3.68
CA GLU A 65 -21.72 -3.92 4.09
C GLU A 65 -20.87 -3.01 4.98
N GLN A 66 -19.90 -3.58 5.70
CA GLN A 66 -19.01 -2.90 6.64
C GLN A 66 -17.64 -2.59 6.04
N ASN A 67 -17.51 -2.64 4.73
CA ASN A 67 -16.29 -2.25 4.03
C ASN A 67 -16.27 -0.76 3.66
N THR A 68 -15.09 -0.21 3.41
CA THR A 68 -14.92 1.07 2.74
C THR A 68 -13.71 0.99 1.83
N LEU A 69 -13.64 1.87 0.84
CA LEU A 69 -12.51 1.93 -0.08
C LEU A 69 -11.33 2.65 0.57
N MET A 70 -10.12 2.21 0.25
CA MET A 70 -8.90 2.98 0.55
C MET A 70 -8.53 3.91 -0.60
N GLN A 71 -7.79 4.96 -0.27
CA GLN A 71 -7.11 5.80 -1.24
C GLN A 71 -5.61 5.51 -1.19
N VAL A 72 -5.03 5.15 -2.32
CA VAL A 72 -3.58 5.01 -2.50
C VAL A 72 -3.04 6.27 -3.18
N TYR A 73 -1.92 6.78 -2.69
CA TYR A 73 -1.24 7.95 -3.23
C TYR A 73 -0.03 7.54 -4.09
N GLU A 74 0.47 8.47 -4.89
CA GLU A 74 1.66 8.23 -5.71
C GLU A 74 2.88 7.89 -4.85
N ILE A 75 3.73 7.03 -5.40
CA ILE A 75 4.98 6.63 -4.76
C ILE A 75 6.07 7.66 -5.04
N ASP A 76 6.72 8.14 -3.99
CA ASP A 76 7.96 8.91 -4.07
C ASP A 76 9.14 7.95 -3.98
N ASN A 77 9.96 7.87 -5.03
CA ASN A 77 11.14 7.01 -5.09
C ASN A 77 12.42 7.70 -4.58
N ASN A 78 12.34 8.96 -4.18
CA ASN A 78 13.46 9.75 -3.68
C ASN A 78 13.24 10.16 -2.22
N PHE A 79 12.53 9.32 -1.46
CA PHE A 79 12.22 9.63 -0.07
C PHE A 79 13.50 9.64 0.77
N THR A 80 13.66 10.66 1.61
CA THR A 80 14.83 10.77 2.49
C THR A 80 14.41 10.45 3.92
N LEU A 81 15.13 9.54 4.58
CA LEU A 81 14.89 9.26 5.99
C LEU A 81 15.45 10.41 6.84
N ASP A 82 14.66 11.01 7.72
CA ASP A 82 15.07 12.20 8.49
C ASP A 82 16.14 11.94 9.57
N LYS A 83 16.36 10.67 9.96
CA LYS A 83 17.26 10.31 11.08
C LYS A 83 18.48 9.54 10.62
N GLU A 84 19.66 10.00 11.05
CA GLU A 84 20.95 9.34 10.83
C GLU A 84 20.96 7.87 11.28
N ASN A 85 20.24 7.53 12.35
CA ASN A 85 20.17 6.15 12.86
C ASN A 85 19.37 5.20 11.96
N ASP A 86 18.27 5.68 11.37
CA ASP A 86 17.43 4.88 10.47
C ASP A 86 18.13 4.69 9.13
N GLN A 87 18.85 5.73 8.65
CA GLN A 87 19.76 5.59 7.52
C GLN A 87 20.88 4.60 7.83
N GLY A 88 21.50 4.67 9.01
CA GLY A 88 22.70 3.92 9.37
C GLY A 88 22.55 2.40 9.21
N ILE A 89 21.44 1.81 9.65
CA ILE A 89 21.25 0.35 9.58
C ILE A 89 21.08 -0.11 8.13
N PHE A 90 20.22 0.57 7.35
CA PHE A 90 19.93 0.15 5.99
C PHE A 90 21.06 0.49 5.02
N PHE A 91 21.74 1.61 5.20
CA PHE A 91 22.90 1.99 4.39
C PHE A 91 24.16 1.19 4.75
N ALA A 92 24.25 0.64 5.98
CA ALA A 92 25.31 -0.31 6.33
C ALA A 92 25.10 -1.69 5.70
N LEU A 93 23.84 -2.15 5.60
CA LEU A 93 23.48 -3.44 5.03
C LEU A 93 23.39 -3.42 3.49
N LEU A 94 23.04 -2.27 2.91
CA LEU A 94 22.82 -2.09 1.48
C LEU A 94 23.74 -0.98 1.00
N SER A 95 24.65 -1.28 0.07
CA SER A 95 25.71 -0.34 -0.34
C SER A 95 25.19 0.99 -0.89
N LYS A 96 24.03 0.97 -1.56
CA LYS A 96 23.32 2.14 -2.12
C LYS A 96 21.84 1.81 -2.12
N PRO A 97 21.11 2.04 -1.02
CA PRO A 97 19.70 1.74 -0.99
C PRO A 97 18.89 2.85 -1.67
N THR A 98 17.83 2.47 -2.36
CA THR A 98 16.76 3.39 -2.74
C THR A 98 15.65 3.27 -1.71
N VAL A 99 15.18 4.41 -1.21
CA VAL A 99 14.06 4.47 -0.28
C VAL A 99 12.88 5.07 -1.02
N SER A 100 11.82 4.29 -1.11
CA SER A 100 10.55 4.72 -1.67
C SER A 100 9.51 4.82 -0.57
N ALA A 101 8.62 5.80 -0.65
CA ALA A 101 7.52 5.95 0.28
C ALA A 101 6.21 6.22 -0.45
N PHE A 102 5.11 5.72 0.09
CA PHE A 102 3.77 6.06 -0.38
C PHE A 102 2.76 5.98 0.76
N ASN A 103 1.66 6.69 0.60
CA ASN A 103 0.60 6.73 1.60
C ASN A 103 -0.60 5.89 1.18
N ILE A 104 -1.26 5.30 2.16
CA ILE A 104 -2.60 4.70 2.02
C ILE A 104 -3.49 5.30 3.09
N SER A 105 -4.61 5.92 2.70
CA SER A 105 -5.64 6.34 3.67
C SER A 105 -6.82 5.36 3.71
N LEU A 106 -7.33 5.14 4.91
CA LEU A 106 -8.45 4.24 5.19
C LEU A 106 -9.77 5.00 5.12
N GLY A 107 -10.61 4.67 4.15
CA GLY A 107 -11.87 5.34 3.86
C GLY A 107 -11.73 6.49 2.86
N GLN A 108 -12.87 6.92 2.31
CA GLN A 108 -12.94 7.97 1.29
C GLN A 108 -13.45 9.31 1.83
N ALA A 109 -13.22 10.37 1.05
CA ALA A 109 -13.84 11.66 1.29
C ALA A 109 -15.38 11.52 1.34
N ASN A 110 -15.97 11.98 2.45
CA ASN A 110 -17.42 12.01 2.65
C ASN A 110 -18.13 10.65 2.65
N ASP A 111 -17.42 9.55 2.98
CA ASP A 111 -18.02 8.21 3.03
C ASP A 111 -19.01 8.01 4.21
N GLY A 112 -19.12 8.98 5.13
CA GLY A 112 -20.08 8.98 6.25
C GLY A 112 -19.83 7.91 7.32
N ARG A 113 -18.77 7.11 7.19
CA ARG A 113 -18.56 5.87 7.96
C ARG A 113 -17.47 5.97 9.03
N GLN A 114 -17.23 7.17 9.58
CA GLN A 114 -16.20 7.39 10.61
C GLN A 114 -16.77 7.67 12.00
N LYS A 115 -16.88 6.62 12.83
CA LYS A 115 -16.99 6.71 14.30
C LYS A 115 -16.16 5.57 14.92
N LYS A 116 -15.13 5.88 15.75
CA LYS A 116 -14.32 4.94 16.57
C LYS A 116 -14.34 3.45 16.13
N PHE A 117 -13.42 3.03 15.27
CA PHE A 117 -13.29 1.62 14.88
C PHE A 117 -11.84 1.13 14.94
N ASN A 118 -11.69 -0.15 15.27
CA ASN A 118 -10.46 -0.92 15.13
C ASN A 118 -10.41 -1.43 13.68
N PHE A 119 -9.50 -0.91 12.87
CA PHE A 119 -9.32 -1.37 11.50
C PHE A 119 -8.46 -2.63 11.48
N SER A 120 -8.85 -3.63 10.69
CA SER A 120 -7.98 -4.76 10.35
C SER A 120 -7.62 -4.72 8.86
N LEU A 121 -6.32 -4.74 8.56
CA LEU A 121 -5.81 -4.83 7.20
C LEU A 121 -5.63 -6.32 6.84
N SER A 122 -6.10 -6.73 5.67
CA SER A 122 -5.79 -8.04 5.10
C SER A 122 -4.72 -7.84 4.03
N ILE A 123 -3.50 -8.27 4.33
CA ILE A 123 -2.37 -8.38 3.38
C ILE A 123 -2.29 -9.82 2.92
#